data_AF-A0A0F7PMM9-F1
#
_entry.id   AF-A0A0F7PMM9-F1
#
_cell.length_a   1.000
_cell.length_b   1.000
_cell.length_c   1.000
_cell.angle_alpha   90.00
_cell.angle_beta   90.00
_cell.angle_gamma   90.00
#
_symmetry.space_group_name_H-M   'P 1'
#
loop_
_entity.id
_entity.type
_entity.pdbx_description
1 polymer ?
#
loop_
_entity_poly.entity_id
_entity_poly.type
_entity_poly.pdbx_seq_one_letter_code
_entity_poly.pdbx_strand_id
1 'polypeptide(L)'
;MSSGDQVGANLVQINNWKAEAWRFRVLNWHMLRGFGQSIPAAITMSTPFVGYMILYHEKIENYLGGLGGLLDIQAQPGQCLPWIDFSMRLNFVYCGLLLLGIGTIAYRFFSPEAIKDARNITDYVVSSVDNVSARNLRSMYATIHSRRPEIASSFIQRAPWLERKKSLKAASDGLRQDTDGQLRVDVLRSFYSVQDRHTLRYVVYFILLFYALGFLLLSVPGFTFTTRVLCVVG
;
A
#
# COMPACT_ATOMS: atom_id res chain seq x y z
N MET A 1 -7.54 -51.17 -6.58
CA MET A 1 -7.22 -50.36 -7.79
C MET A 1 -8.32 -49.32 -7.96
N SER A 2 -8.11 -48.01 -8.00
CA SER A 2 -7.01 -47.13 -7.59
C SER A 2 -7.68 -45.80 -7.24
N SER A 3 -7.80 -45.47 -5.95
CA SER A 3 -8.28 -44.16 -5.47
C SER A 3 -7.09 -43.23 -5.12
N GLY A 4 -5.86 -43.76 -5.16
CA GLY A 4 -4.64 -43.01 -4.83
C GLY A 4 -4.09 -42.16 -5.99
N ASP A 5 -4.34 -42.55 -7.25
CA ASP A 5 -3.72 -41.88 -8.40
C ASP A 5 -4.42 -40.57 -8.81
N GLN A 6 -5.68 -40.36 -8.43
CA GLN A 6 -6.39 -39.10 -8.76
C GLN A 6 -5.95 -37.92 -7.89
N VAL A 7 -5.44 -38.15 -6.68
CA VAL A 7 -4.96 -37.07 -5.80
C VAL A 7 -3.67 -36.45 -6.34
N GLY A 8 -2.80 -37.26 -6.97
CA GLY A 8 -1.56 -36.78 -7.59
C GLY A 8 -1.77 -35.90 -8.82
N ALA A 9 -2.78 -36.20 -9.65
CA ALA A 9 -3.05 -35.44 -10.88
C ALA A 9 -3.58 -34.01 -10.61
N ASN A 10 -4.33 -33.82 -9.53
CA ASN A 10 -4.86 -32.50 -9.16
C ASN A 10 -3.78 -31.56 -8.59
N LEU A 11 -2.70 -32.07 -8.00
CA LEU A 11 -1.60 -31.23 -7.51
C LEU A 11 -0.72 -30.70 -8.65
N VAL A 12 -0.61 -31.43 -9.76
CA VAL A 12 0.25 -31.04 -10.90
C VAL A 12 -0.35 -29.89 -11.72
N GLN A 13 -1.67 -29.80 -11.84
CA GLN A 13 -2.31 -28.68 -12.57
C GLN A 13 -2.21 -27.33 -11.84
N ILE A 14 -1.87 -27.31 -10.55
CA ILE A 14 -1.70 -26.07 -9.77
C ILE A 14 -0.35 -25.39 -10.10
N ASN A 15 0.54 -25.98 -10.89
CA ASN A 15 1.87 -25.39 -11.13
C ASN A 15 2.09 -24.73 -12.50
N ASN A 16 1.10 -24.74 -13.41
CA ASN A 16 1.20 -24.04 -14.69
C ASN A 16 0.75 -22.56 -14.62
N TRP A 17 0.83 -21.94 -13.45
CA TRP A 17 0.66 -20.48 -13.34
C TRP A 17 1.84 -19.81 -14.01
N LYS A 18 1.59 -19.05 -15.09
CA LYS A 18 2.58 -18.10 -15.59
C LYS A 18 3.03 -17.24 -14.41
N ALA A 19 4.32 -17.34 -14.08
CA ALA A 19 4.88 -16.57 -13.00
C ALA A 19 4.54 -15.09 -13.24
N GLU A 20 3.75 -14.52 -12.34
CA GLU A 20 3.40 -13.10 -12.45
C GLU A 20 4.69 -12.28 -12.53
N ALA A 21 4.69 -11.27 -13.41
CA ALA A 21 5.83 -10.39 -13.54
C ALA A 21 6.23 -9.86 -12.15
N TRP A 22 7.52 -9.93 -11.83
CA TRP A 22 8.05 -9.62 -10.50
C TRP A 22 7.55 -8.27 -9.95
N ARG A 23 7.37 -7.27 -10.84
CA ARG A 23 6.86 -5.94 -10.51
C ARG A 23 5.51 -5.98 -9.81
N PHE A 24 4.63 -6.91 -10.20
CA PHE A 24 3.31 -7.05 -9.60
C PHE A 24 3.33 -7.69 -8.22
N ARG A 25 4.39 -8.45 -7.92
CA ARG A 25 4.61 -9.07 -6.61
C ARG A 25 5.23 -8.10 -5.61
N VAL A 26 6.15 -7.26 -6.07
CA VAL A 26 6.88 -6.33 -5.19
C VAL A 26 6.11 -5.04 -4.95
N LEU A 27 5.54 -4.45 -6.01
CA LEU A 27 4.83 -3.18 -5.93
C LEU A 27 3.34 -3.45 -5.92
N ASN A 28 2.71 -3.43 -4.75
CA ASN A 28 1.27 -3.63 -4.56
C ASN A 28 0.69 -2.68 -3.52
N TRP A 29 -0.63 -2.65 -3.39
CA TRP A 29 -1.31 -1.81 -2.41
C TRP A 29 -0.92 -2.17 -0.97
N HIS A 30 -0.66 -3.46 -0.72
CA HIS A 30 -0.19 -3.95 0.58
C HIS A 30 1.15 -3.36 1.00
N MET A 31 2.13 -3.25 0.10
CA MET A 31 3.41 -2.58 0.38
C MET A 31 3.20 -1.11 0.77
N LEU A 32 2.37 -0.38 -0.01
CA LEU A 32 2.09 1.04 0.26
C LEU A 32 1.31 1.25 1.55
N ARG A 33 0.53 0.26 2.00
CA ARG A 33 -0.24 0.31 3.25
C ARG A 33 0.63 0.54 4.46
N GLY A 34 1.79 -0.11 4.52
CA GLY A 34 2.69 -0.04 5.68
C GLY A 34 3.02 1.41 6.06
N PHE A 35 3.22 2.26 5.04
CA PHE A 35 3.39 3.68 5.24
C PHE A 35 2.05 4.45 5.28
N GLY A 36 1.16 4.21 4.31
CA GLY A 36 -0.07 4.99 4.12
C GLY A 36 -1.08 4.95 5.27
N GLN A 37 -1.02 3.91 6.11
CA GLN A 37 -1.86 3.79 7.31
C GLN A 37 -1.12 4.09 8.62
N SER A 38 0.17 4.41 8.57
CA SER A 38 0.93 4.69 9.78
C SER A 38 0.52 6.02 10.41
N ILE A 39 0.58 6.10 11.75
CA ILE A 39 0.31 7.34 12.50
C ILE A 39 1.22 8.49 12.05
N PRO A 40 2.55 8.29 11.85
CA PRO A 40 3.42 9.35 11.35
C PRO A 40 2.98 9.91 10.00
N ALA A 41 2.55 9.05 9.07
CA ALA A 41 2.03 9.48 7.77
C ALA A 41 0.69 10.23 7.90
N ALA A 42 -0.12 9.95 8.92
CA ALA A 42 -1.30 10.75 9.21
C ALA A 42 -0.92 12.16 9.69
N ILE A 43 0.15 12.29 10.49
CA ILE A 43 0.64 13.59 10.97
C ILE A 43 1.16 14.44 9.81
N THR A 44 1.81 13.85 8.80
CA THR A 44 2.30 14.61 7.63
C THR A 44 1.18 15.22 6.80
N MET A 45 -0.06 14.74 6.91
CA MET A 45 -1.22 15.40 6.29
C MET A 45 -1.49 16.79 6.87
N SER A 46 -1.09 17.03 8.13
CA SER A 46 -1.24 18.34 8.78
C SER A 46 -0.12 19.32 8.44
N THR A 47 0.95 18.85 7.76
CA THR A 47 2.11 19.66 7.40
C THR A 47 1.78 20.96 6.66
N PRO A 48 0.82 21.05 5.71
CA PRO A 48 0.51 22.31 5.06
C PRO A 48 0.15 23.42 6.06
N PHE A 49 -0.63 23.08 7.08
CA PHE A 49 -1.08 24.00 8.13
C PHE A 49 0.04 24.33 9.11
N VAL A 50 0.77 23.30 9.57
CA VAL A 50 1.89 23.47 10.50
C VAL A 50 3.01 24.30 9.86
N GLY A 51 3.35 24.01 8.61
CA GLY A 51 4.40 24.76 7.90
C GLY A 51 3.98 26.18 7.58
N TYR A 52 2.71 26.44 7.26
CA TYR A 52 2.21 27.81 7.16
C TYR A 52 2.36 28.55 8.50
N MET A 53 1.99 27.92 9.62
CA MET A 53 2.17 28.53 10.95
C MET A 53 3.65 28.80 11.27
N ILE A 54 4.56 27.90 10.90
CA ILE A 54 6.00 28.08 11.14
C ILE A 54 6.55 29.23 10.27
N LEU A 55 6.18 29.30 8.99
CA LEU A 55 6.70 30.30 8.06
C LEU A 55 6.19 31.72 8.35
N TYR A 56 4.97 31.86 8.87
CA TYR A 56 4.35 33.18 9.08
C TYR A 56 4.48 33.73 10.51
N HIS A 57 5.15 33.00 11.42
CA HIS A 57 5.29 33.43 12.79
C HIS A 57 6.74 33.82 13.10
N GLU A 58 7.06 35.11 12.97
CA GLU A 58 8.39 35.69 13.22
C GLU A 58 8.99 35.28 14.57
N LYS A 59 8.16 35.08 15.60
CA LYS A 59 8.67 34.61 16.90
C LYS A 59 9.18 33.17 16.86
N ILE A 60 8.59 32.30 16.04
CA ILE A 60 9.00 30.89 15.91
C ILE A 60 10.36 30.82 15.21
N GLU A 61 10.62 31.71 14.25
CA GLU A 61 11.94 31.85 13.61
C GLU A 61 13.03 32.13 14.64
N ASN A 62 12.77 33.04 15.60
CA ASN A 62 13.74 33.33 16.68
C ASN A 62 13.98 32.13 17.62
N TYR A 63 12.95 31.32 17.89
CA TYR A 63 13.08 30.14 18.75
C TYR A 63 13.74 28.94 18.03
N LEU A 64 13.35 28.65 16.78
CA LEU A 64 13.90 27.53 15.99
C LEU A 64 15.28 27.86 15.41
N GLY A 65 15.49 29.12 15.02
CA GLY A 65 16.79 29.67 14.64
C GLY A 65 17.79 29.62 15.78
N GLY A 66 17.36 29.53 17.04
CA GLY A 66 18.23 29.29 18.19
C GLY A 66 18.89 27.90 18.16
N LEU A 67 18.15 26.82 17.87
CA LEU A 67 18.70 25.45 17.90
C LEU A 67 19.62 25.13 16.71
N GLY A 68 19.33 25.67 15.52
CA GLY A 68 20.21 25.57 14.35
C GLY A 68 21.32 26.62 14.33
N GLY A 69 20.99 27.84 14.75
CA GLY A 69 21.90 28.98 14.80
C GLY A 69 22.93 28.88 15.92
N LEU A 70 22.66 28.23 17.06
CA LEU A 70 23.68 27.99 18.10
C LEU A 70 24.88 27.20 17.57
N LEU A 71 24.63 26.23 16.68
CA LEU A 71 25.69 25.47 15.99
C LEU A 71 26.41 26.31 14.91
N ASP A 72 25.71 27.24 14.25
CA ASP A 72 26.33 28.18 13.31
C ASP A 72 27.13 29.29 14.01
N ILE A 73 26.72 29.70 15.21
CA ILE A 73 27.43 30.68 16.05
C ILE A 73 28.71 30.06 16.65
N GLN A 74 28.72 28.76 16.93
CA GLN A 74 29.90 28.06 17.46
C GLN A 74 30.89 27.58 16.38
N ALA A 75 30.52 27.60 15.10
CA ALA A 75 31.45 27.22 14.04
C ALA A 75 32.47 28.35 13.83
N GLN A 76 33.71 28.11 14.26
CA GLN A 76 34.81 29.05 13.97
C GLN A 76 34.93 29.23 12.44
N PRO A 77 35.10 30.47 11.96
CA PRO A 77 35.25 30.75 10.54
C PRO A 77 36.50 30.02 10.02
N GLY A 78 36.31 28.98 9.20
CA GLY A 78 37.39 28.31 8.48
C GLY A 78 37.41 26.77 8.50
N GLN A 79 36.68 26.09 9.40
CA GLN A 79 36.82 24.63 9.54
C GLN A 79 35.74 23.80 8.83
N CYS A 80 34.52 24.30 8.65
CA CYS A 80 33.54 23.64 7.77
C CYS A 80 32.37 24.57 7.44
N LEU A 81 32.32 25.09 6.21
CA LEU A 81 31.22 25.94 5.74
C LEU A 81 29.91 25.12 5.64
N PRO A 82 28.76 25.64 6.08
CA PRO A 82 27.48 24.99 5.86
C PRO A 82 27.17 24.95 4.35
N TRP A 83 26.92 23.75 3.82
CA TRP A 83 26.62 23.57 2.38
C TRP A 83 25.21 24.03 2.01
N ILE A 84 24.32 24.14 3.00
CA ILE A 84 22.90 24.49 2.82
C ILE A 84 22.47 25.42 3.95
N ASP A 85 21.87 26.54 3.57
CA ASP A 85 21.29 27.53 4.49
C ASP A 85 20.12 26.95 5.31
N PHE A 86 19.88 27.51 6.49
CA PHE A 86 18.77 27.10 7.36
C PHE A 86 17.41 27.15 6.65
N SER A 87 17.14 28.24 5.91
CA SER A 87 15.89 28.40 5.14
C SER A 87 15.71 27.29 4.11
N MET A 88 16.78 26.92 3.38
CA MET A 88 16.74 25.83 2.41
C MET A 88 16.46 24.49 3.08
N ARG A 89 17.08 24.20 4.24
CA ARG A 89 16.81 22.96 5.00
C ARG A 89 15.36 22.88 5.43
N LEU A 90 14.80 23.98 5.95
CA LEU A 90 13.40 24.05 6.35
C LEU A 90 12.48 23.81 5.15
N ASN A 91 12.79 24.41 3.99
CA ASN A 91 12.06 24.18 2.75
C ASN A 91 12.12 22.71 2.30
N PHE A 92 13.28 22.05 2.37
CA PHE A 92 13.41 20.63 2.07
C PHE A 92 12.54 19.77 2.99
N VAL A 93 12.55 20.05 4.29
CA VAL A 93 11.70 19.35 5.26
C VAL A 93 10.23 19.59 4.95
N TYR A 94 9.82 20.83 4.71
CA TYR A 94 8.45 21.18 4.41
C TYR A 94 7.95 20.51 3.12
N CYS A 95 8.69 20.67 2.02
CA CYS A 95 8.34 20.04 0.74
C CYS A 95 8.34 18.51 0.84
N GLY A 96 9.31 17.92 1.54
CA GLY A 96 9.37 16.48 1.76
C GLY A 96 8.14 15.95 2.51
N LEU A 97 7.80 16.58 3.65
CA LEU A 97 6.61 16.24 4.43
C LEU A 97 5.31 16.48 3.65
N LEU A 98 5.23 17.55 2.85
CA LEU A 98 4.08 17.85 2.00
C LEU A 98 3.87 16.76 0.94
N LEU A 99 4.92 16.32 0.26
CA LEU A 99 4.84 15.22 -0.71
C LEU A 99 4.41 13.91 -0.05
N LEU A 100 4.94 13.60 1.14
CA LEU A 100 4.48 12.46 1.92
C LEU A 100 2.99 12.57 2.24
N GLY A 101 2.53 13.72 2.73
CA GLY A 101 1.12 13.98 3.03
C GLY A 101 0.21 13.79 1.81
N ILE A 102 0.58 14.33 0.66
CA ILE A 102 -0.15 14.16 -0.61
C ILE A 102 -0.22 12.69 -1.01
N GLY A 103 0.91 11.96 -0.93
CA GLY A 103 0.96 10.53 -1.21
C GLY A 103 0.03 9.73 -0.27
N THR A 104 -0.03 10.08 1.01
CA THR A 104 -0.87 9.41 2.00
C THR A 104 -2.34 9.72 1.81
N ILE A 105 -2.70 10.96 1.45
CA ILE A 105 -4.07 11.33 1.07
C ILE A 105 -4.49 10.52 -0.16
N ALA A 106 -3.69 10.52 -1.23
CA ALA A 106 -3.97 9.74 -2.43
C ALA A 106 -4.14 8.25 -2.12
N TYR A 107 -3.28 7.67 -1.26
CA TYR A 107 -3.44 6.29 -0.80
C TYR A 107 -4.79 6.05 -0.12
N ARG A 108 -5.22 6.92 0.80
CA ARG A 108 -6.50 6.75 1.52
C ARG A 108 -7.72 6.85 0.61
N PHE A 109 -7.67 7.72 -0.39
CA PHE A 109 -8.77 7.88 -1.35
C PHE A 109 -8.85 6.71 -2.34
N PHE A 110 -7.72 6.31 -2.94
CA PHE A 110 -7.72 5.39 -4.07
C PHE A 110 -7.49 3.92 -3.71
N SER A 111 -7.02 3.59 -2.50
CA SER A 111 -6.87 2.18 -2.13
C SER A 111 -8.24 1.48 -2.10
N PRO A 112 -8.33 0.20 -2.49
CA PRO A 112 -9.56 -0.57 -2.37
C PRO A 112 -9.91 -0.82 -0.89
N GLU A 113 -11.20 -0.80 -0.56
CA GLU A 113 -11.69 -1.03 0.83
C GLU A 113 -11.18 -2.35 1.40
N ALA A 114 -11.18 -3.43 0.61
CA ALA A 114 -10.63 -4.73 1.01
C ALA A 114 -9.18 -4.65 1.52
N ILE A 115 -8.37 -3.76 0.96
CA ILE A 115 -6.97 -3.55 1.36
C ILE A 115 -6.84 -2.55 2.52
N LYS A 116 -7.82 -1.66 2.72
CA LYS A 116 -7.83 -0.73 3.85
C LYS A 116 -8.14 -1.46 5.15
N ASP A 117 -9.16 -2.30 5.12
CA ASP A 117 -9.75 -2.86 6.34
C ASP A 117 -8.92 -4.04 6.88
N ALA A 118 -8.50 -4.95 6.01
CA ALA A 118 -7.91 -6.23 6.45
C ALA A 118 -6.39 -6.27 6.40
N ARG A 119 -5.69 -6.50 7.53
CA ARG A 119 -4.22 -6.42 7.63
C ARG A 119 -3.48 -7.34 6.65
N ASN A 120 -4.08 -8.50 6.37
CA ASN A 120 -3.57 -9.48 5.43
C ASN A 120 -4.74 -10.24 4.78
N ILE A 121 -4.43 -11.09 3.81
CA ILE A 121 -5.42 -11.89 3.10
C ILE A 121 -6.22 -12.82 4.02
N THR A 122 -5.59 -13.39 5.05
CA THR A 122 -6.25 -14.28 6.01
C THR A 122 -7.27 -13.52 6.83
N ASP A 123 -6.90 -12.34 7.32
CA ASP A 123 -7.75 -11.43 8.07
C ASP A 123 -8.97 -10.98 7.25
N TYR A 124 -8.77 -10.69 5.95
CA TYR A 124 -9.86 -10.37 5.02
C TYR A 124 -10.83 -11.54 4.88
N VAL A 125 -10.30 -12.75 4.69
CA VAL A 125 -11.11 -13.96 4.53
C VAL A 125 -11.89 -14.26 5.79
N VAL A 126 -11.24 -14.24 6.96
CA VAL A 126 -11.88 -14.54 8.25
C VAL A 126 -12.98 -13.53 8.57
N SER A 127 -12.75 -12.23 8.34
CA SER A 127 -13.76 -11.20 8.59
C SER A 127 -14.92 -11.20 7.58
N SER A 128 -14.68 -11.68 6.35
CA SER A 128 -15.67 -11.61 5.27
C SER A 128 -16.46 -12.90 5.07
N VAL A 129 -15.91 -14.08 5.37
CA VAL A 129 -16.48 -15.37 4.96
C VAL A 129 -17.92 -15.59 5.45
N ASP A 130 -18.23 -15.13 6.66
CA ASP A 130 -19.55 -15.29 7.28
C ASP A 130 -20.60 -14.32 6.69
N ASN A 131 -20.15 -13.18 6.17
CA ASN A 131 -21.00 -12.10 5.66
C ASN A 131 -21.21 -12.16 4.13
N VAL A 132 -20.68 -13.18 3.48
CA VAL A 132 -20.64 -13.26 2.02
C VAL A 132 -21.87 -13.97 1.45
N SER A 133 -22.70 -13.18 0.77
CA SER A 133 -23.85 -13.68 0.01
C SER A 133 -23.46 -14.22 -1.37
N ALA A 134 -24.33 -15.04 -1.96
CA ALA A 134 -24.13 -15.55 -3.33
C ALA A 134 -24.06 -14.44 -4.38
N ARG A 135 -24.75 -13.32 -4.14
CA ARG A 135 -24.68 -12.11 -4.98
C ARG A 135 -23.28 -11.47 -4.91
N ASN A 136 -22.73 -11.34 -3.70
CA ASN A 136 -21.40 -10.76 -3.48
C ASN A 136 -20.33 -11.63 -4.13
N LEU A 137 -20.40 -12.96 -3.96
CA LEU A 137 -19.48 -13.89 -4.63
C LEU A 137 -19.49 -13.77 -6.14
N ARG A 138 -20.68 -13.64 -6.76
CA ARG A 138 -20.77 -13.44 -8.22
C ARG A 138 -20.14 -12.13 -8.68
N SER A 139 -20.30 -11.06 -7.90
CA SER A 139 -19.67 -9.77 -8.20
C SER A 139 -18.15 -9.85 -8.11
N MET A 140 -17.64 -10.48 -7.04
CA MET A 140 -16.21 -10.75 -6.85
C MET A 140 -15.67 -11.64 -7.97
N TYR A 141 -16.40 -12.69 -8.32
CA TYR A 141 -16.09 -13.61 -9.41
C TYR A 141 -16.00 -12.88 -10.76
N ALA A 142 -16.94 -12.00 -11.09
CA ALA A 142 -16.89 -11.21 -12.32
C ALA A 142 -15.62 -10.35 -12.39
N THR A 143 -15.21 -9.78 -11.26
CA THR A 143 -13.95 -9.02 -11.15
C THR A 143 -12.75 -9.93 -11.40
N ILE A 144 -12.70 -11.12 -10.77
CA ILE A 144 -11.64 -12.11 -10.98
C ILE A 144 -11.60 -12.56 -12.44
N HIS A 145 -12.75 -12.90 -13.05
CA HIS A 145 -12.85 -13.32 -14.45
C HIS A 145 -12.30 -12.28 -15.42
N SER A 146 -12.57 -11.00 -15.18
CA SER A 146 -12.06 -9.91 -16.03
C SER A 146 -10.54 -9.72 -15.97
N ARG A 147 -9.90 -10.08 -14.84
CA ARG A 147 -8.48 -9.81 -14.60
C ARG A 147 -7.59 -11.07 -14.67
N ARG A 148 -8.14 -12.23 -14.31
CA ARG A 148 -7.46 -13.53 -14.21
C ARG A 148 -8.38 -14.65 -14.73
N PRO A 149 -8.62 -14.73 -16.05
CA PRO A 149 -9.56 -15.69 -16.63
C PRO A 149 -9.17 -17.15 -16.34
N GLU A 150 -7.87 -17.46 -16.25
CA GLU A 150 -7.37 -18.81 -15.96
C GLU A 150 -7.83 -19.33 -14.57
N ILE A 151 -7.77 -18.48 -13.53
CA ILE A 151 -8.31 -18.83 -12.20
C ILE A 151 -9.83 -18.89 -12.26
N ALA A 152 -10.44 -17.98 -13.01
CA ALA A 152 -11.89 -17.90 -13.07
C ALA A 152 -12.51 -19.15 -13.74
N SER A 153 -11.84 -19.77 -14.70
CA SER A 153 -12.29 -21.03 -15.30
C SER A 153 -12.30 -22.20 -14.31
N SER A 154 -11.31 -22.30 -13.40
CA SER A 154 -11.30 -23.37 -12.39
C SER A 154 -12.40 -23.20 -11.34
N PHE A 155 -12.83 -21.97 -11.06
CA PHE A 155 -14.02 -21.71 -10.25
C PHE A 155 -15.32 -22.10 -10.96
N ILE A 156 -15.46 -21.82 -12.27
CA ILE A 156 -16.66 -22.25 -13.02
C ILE A 156 -16.77 -23.77 -13.08
N GLN A 157 -15.66 -24.47 -13.28
CA GLN A 157 -15.65 -25.94 -13.33
C GLN A 157 -16.14 -26.54 -12.00
N ARG A 158 -15.73 -25.97 -10.87
CA ARG A 158 -16.17 -26.42 -9.53
C ARG A 158 -17.58 -25.95 -9.18
N ALA A 159 -17.96 -24.76 -9.61
CA ALA A 159 -19.22 -24.11 -9.25
C ALA A 159 -19.83 -23.35 -10.43
N PRO A 160 -20.55 -24.05 -11.34
CA PRO A 160 -21.18 -23.43 -12.52
C PRO A 160 -22.20 -22.35 -12.18
N TRP A 161 -22.72 -22.34 -10.95
CA TRP A 161 -23.66 -21.34 -10.47
C TRP A 161 -23.03 -19.95 -10.26
N LEU A 162 -21.69 -19.83 -10.25
CA LEU A 162 -20.98 -18.54 -10.22
C LEU A 162 -21.16 -17.73 -11.52
N GLU A 163 -21.50 -18.39 -12.62
CA GLU A 163 -21.75 -17.69 -13.87
C GLU A 163 -22.92 -16.72 -13.77
N ARG A 164 -22.73 -15.50 -14.29
CA ARG A 164 -23.75 -14.44 -14.30
C ARG A 164 -25.04 -14.84 -15.02
N LYS A 165 -24.96 -15.79 -15.97
CA LYS A 165 -26.11 -16.29 -16.74
C LYS A 165 -27.08 -17.15 -15.91
N LYS A 166 -26.65 -17.69 -14.77
CA LYS A 166 -27.49 -18.55 -13.92
C LYS A 166 -28.37 -17.71 -12.99
N SER A 167 -29.58 -18.21 -12.67
CA SER A 167 -30.50 -17.51 -11.78
C SER A 167 -29.90 -17.29 -10.39
N LEU A 168 -30.28 -16.21 -9.69
CA LEU A 168 -29.78 -15.94 -8.34
C LEU A 168 -30.19 -17.04 -7.36
N LYS A 169 -31.37 -17.64 -7.56
CA LYS A 169 -31.84 -18.80 -6.79
C LYS A 169 -30.88 -19.98 -6.93
N ALA A 170 -30.47 -20.34 -8.14
CA ALA A 170 -29.51 -21.42 -8.37
C ALA A 170 -28.15 -21.16 -7.69
N ALA A 171 -27.71 -19.90 -7.62
CA ALA A 171 -26.51 -19.55 -6.84
C ALA A 171 -26.71 -19.64 -5.34
N SER A 172 -27.86 -19.21 -4.83
CA SER A 172 -28.16 -19.33 -3.41
C SER A 172 -28.25 -20.81 -2.99
N ASP A 173 -28.88 -21.64 -3.81
CA ASP A 173 -29.00 -23.08 -3.57
C ASP A 173 -27.64 -23.77 -3.67
N GLY A 174 -26.85 -23.44 -4.70
CA GLY A 174 -25.49 -23.94 -4.86
C GLY A 174 -24.55 -23.51 -3.72
N LEU A 175 -24.69 -22.29 -3.21
CA LEU A 175 -23.92 -21.80 -2.07
C LEU A 175 -24.30 -22.49 -0.74
N ARG A 176 -25.56 -22.93 -0.61
CA ARG A 176 -26.04 -23.72 0.54
C ARG A 176 -25.56 -25.17 0.49
N GLN A 177 -25.39 -25.72 -0.71
CA GLN A 177 -24.86 -27.07 -0.93
C GLN A 177 -23.34 -27.16 -0.73
N ASP A 178 -22.62 -26.05 -0.83
CA ASP A 178 -21.18 -25.96 -0.54
C ASP A 178 -20.94 -26.02 0.99
N THR A 179 -20.90 -27.24 1.54
CA THR A 179 -20.70 -27.50 2.98
C THR A 179 -19.31 -27.14 3.47
N ASP A 180 -18.31 -27.27 2.60
CA ASP A 180 -16.91 -27.18 3.02
C ASP A 180 -16.43 -25.71 3.11
N GLY A 181 -17.17 -24.77 2.51
CA GLY A 181 -16.85 -23.34 2.48
C GLY A 181 -15.56 -22.99 1.74
N GLN A 182 -14.83 -23.99 1.21
CA GLN A 182 -13.56 -23.82 0.52
C GLN A 182 -13.69 -22.92 -0.70
N LEU A 183 -14.80 -23.03 -1.45
CA LEU A 183 -15.05 -22.18 -2.61
C LEU A 183 -15.16 -20.70 -2.21
N ARG A 184 -15.84 -20.40 -1.09
CA ARG A 184 -15.97 -19.02 -0.59
C ARG A 184 -14.60 -18.46 -0.22
N VAL A 185 -13.81 -19.23 0.51
CA VAL A 185 -12.44 -18.89 0.92
C VAL A 185 -11.57 -18.64 -0.31
N ASP A 186 -11.59 -19.52 -1.30
CA ASP A 186 -10.78 -19.38 -2.51
C ASP A 186 -11.17 -18.15 -3.34
N VAL A 187 -12.47 -17.90 -3.51
CA VAL A 187 -12.98 -16.73 -4.24
C VAL A 187 -12.58 -15.44 -3.51
N LEU A 188 -12.72 -15.39 -2.18
CA LEU A 188 -12.31 -14.24 -1.37
C LEU A 188 -10.80 -13.97 -1.47
N ARG A 189 -9.99 -15.03 -1.35
CA ARG A 189 -8.52 -14.93 -1.51
C ARG A 189 -8.14 -14.42 -2.89
N SER A 190 -8.72 -14.99 -3.93
CA SER A 190 -8.46 -14.59 -5.32
C SER A 190 -8.91 -13.15 -5.58
N PHE A 191 -10.08 -12.75 -5.07
CA PHE A 191 -10.58 -11.39 -5.17
C PHE A 191 -9.65 -10.38 -4.49
N TYR A 192 -9.24 -10.66 -3.24
CA TYR A 192 -8.29 -9.83 -2.52
C TYR A 192 -6.97 -9.69 -3.29
N SER A 193 -6.44 -10.80 -3.82
CA SER A 193 -5.21 -10.78 -4.63
C SER A 193 -5.37 -9.94 -5.91
N VAL A 194 -6.52 -10.04 -6.57
CA VAL A 194 -6.84 -9.22 -7.75
C VAL A 194 -6.93 -7.73 -7.38
N GLN A 195 -7.53 -7.39 -6.24
CA GLN A 195 -7.62 -6.00 -5.77
C GLN A 195 -6.25 -5.42 -5.38
N ASP A 196 -5.47 -6.18 -4.61
CA ASP A 196 -4.13 -5.79 -4.17
C ASP A 196 -3.17 -5.57 -5.35
N ARG A 197 -3.28 -6.44 -6.35
CA ARG A 197 -2.40 -6.42 -7.51
C ARG A 197 -3.00 -5.55 -8.60
N HIS A 198 -4.10 -5.90 -9.23
CA HIS A 198 -4.45 -5.33 -10.53
C HIS A 198 -5.23 -4.01 -10.50
N THR A 199 -5.70 -3.55 -9.34
CA THR A 199 -6.52 -2.32 -9.26
C THR A 199 -5.66 -1.06 -9.32
N LEU A 200 -5.99 -0.13 -10.23
CA LEU A 200 -5.44 1.23 -10.31
C LEU A 200 -3.90 1.34 -10.20
N ARG A 201 -3.18 0.55 -11.02
CA ARG A 201 -1.70 0.50 -11.00
C ARG A 201 -1.00 1.84 -11.16
N TYR A 202 -1.51 2.72 -12.03
CA TYR A 202 -0.93 4.05 -12.21
C TYR A 202 -0.93 4.87 -10.92
N VAL A 203 -1.96 4.70 -10.08
CA VAL A 203 -2.06 5.38 -8.79
C VAL A 203 -1.05 4.81 -7.78
N VAL A 204 -0.81 3.50 -7.80
CA VAL A 204 0.24 2.87 -6.98
C VAL A 204 1.61 3.47 -7.29
N TYR A 205 1.95 3.62 -8.58
CA TYR A 205 3.23 4.24 -8.98
C TYR A 205 3.30 5.72 -8.62
N PHE A 206 2.20 6.45 -8.78
CA PHE A 206 2.10 7.85 -8.37
C PHE A 206 2.36 8.01 -6.86
N ILE A 207 1.67 7.24 -6.02
CA ILE A 207 1.88 7.28 -4.56
C ILE A 207 3.32 6.92 -4.20
N LEU A 208 3.85 5.85 -4.81
CA LEU A 208 5.24 5.43 -4.58
C LEU A 208 6.24 6.53 -4.95
N LEU A 209 6.02 7.23 -6.06
CA LEU A 209 6.87 8.34 -6.48
C LEU A 209 6.85 9.48 -5.46
N PHE A 210 5.66 9.87 -4.97
CA PHE A 210 5.53 10.90 -3.94
C PHE A 210 6.22 10.51 -2.64
N TYR A 211 6.09 9.24 -2.23
CA TYR A 211 6.82 8.73 -1.07
C TYR A 211 8.33 8.76 -1.28
N ALA A 212 8.82 8.25 -2.42
CA ALA A 212 10.24 8.24 -2.72
C ALA A 212 10.85 9.64 -2.75
N LEU A 213 10.19 10.59 -3.43
CA LEU A 213 10.62 11.99 -3.48
C LEU A 213 10.54 12.65 -2.09
N GLY A 214 9.46 12.42 -1.35
CA GLY A 214 9.31 12.95 0.01
C GLY A 214 10.43 12.49 0.94
N PHE A 215 10.74 11.19 0.94
CA PHE A 215 11.86 10.64 1.71
C PHE A 215 13.23 11.14 1.24
N LEU A 216 13.43 11.29 -0.07
CA LEU A 216 14.68 11.83 -0.62
C LEU A 216 14.89 13.27 -0.19
N LEU A 217 13.86 14.13 -0.22
CA LEU A 217 13.98 15.51 0.24
C LEU A 217 14.24 15.58 1.76
N LEU A 218 13.62 14.69 2.55
CA LEU A 218 13.84 14.64 4.00
C LEU A 218 15.23 14.12 4.38
N SER A 219 15.86 13.30 3.55
CA SER A 219 17.19 12.78 3.84
C SER A 219 18.30 13.82 3.62
N VAL A 220 18.10 14.80 2.73
CA VAL A 220 19.07 15.88 2.45
C VAL A 220 19.51 16.62 3.73
N PRO A 221 18.61 17.24 4.52
CA PRO A 221 19.01 17.96 5.73
C PRO A 221 19.68 17.04 6.76
N GLY A 222 19.18 15.81 6.90
CA GLY A 222 19.78 14.81 7.79
C GLY A 222 21.22 14.46 7.38
N PHE A 223 21.45 14.21 6.09
CA PHE A 223 22.77 13.92 5.55
C PHE A 223 23.72 15.11 5.75
N THR A 224 23.29 16.34 5.46
CA THR A 224 24.12 17.54 5.66
C THR A 224 24.50 17.77 7.13
N PHE A 225 23.63 17.39 8.06
CA PHE A 225 23.93 17.45 9.48
C PHE A 225 24.98 16.39 9.86
N THR A 226 24.83 15.14 9.40
CA THR A 226 25.80 14.07 9.64
C THR A 226 27.18 14.40 9.07
N THR A 227 27.27 14.92 7.83
CA THR A 227 28.55 15.31 7.23
C THR A 227 29.23 16.42 8.01
N ARG A 228 28.47 17.37 8.56
CA ARG A 228 29.01 18.43 9.42
C ARG A 228 29.58 17.87 10.72
N VAL A 229 28.86 16.98 11.38
CA VAL A 229 29.34 16.34 12.62
C VAL A 229 30.63 15.57 12.36
N LEU A 230 30.69 14.82 11.25
CA LEU A 230 31.91 14.12 10.86
C LEU A 230 33.09 15.06 10.59
N CYS A 231 32.86 16.22 9.99
CA CYS A 231 33.90 17.22 9.75
C CYS A 231 34.43 17.87 11.05
N VAL A 232 33.58 18.04 12.06
CA VAL A 232 33.99 18.65 13.35
C VAL A 232 34.75 17.65 14.22
N VAL A 233 34.43 16.36 14.11
CA VAL A 233 35.04 15.29 14.93
C VAL A 233 36.31 14.71 14.32
N GLY A 234 36.42 14.69 12.99
CA GLY A 234 37.56 14.13 12.25
C GLY A 234 38.66 15.15 12.01
#